data_AF-B2IB90-F1
#
_entry.id   AF-B2IB90-F1
#
_cell.length_a   1.000
_cell.length_b   1.000
_cell.length_c   1.000
_cell.angle_alpha   90.00
_cell.angle_beta   90.00
_cell.angle_gamma   90.00
#
_symmetry.space_group_name_H-M   'P 1'
#
loop_
_entity.id
_entity.type
_entity.pdbx_description
1 polymer ?
#
loop_
_entity_poly.entity_id
_entity_poly.type
_entity_poly.pdbx_seq_one_letter_code
_entity_poly.pdbx_strand_id
1 'polypeptide(L)'
;MAAKITSYQARVEEWLEACFPPSVRADRGERTHRFLEEALELAQANGCSRGDAMALLDYVFGRPKGQADMEVGGVLVTLASLCSTSGINMDEAGDRELARNWERIDAIRAKQQSKPHGSPLPQ
;
A
#
# COMPACT_ATOMS: atom_id res chain seq x y z
N MET A 1 3.15 12.00 -21.55
CA MET A 1 2.56 10.67 -21.83
C MET A 1 2.20 10.05 -20.49
N ALA A 2 1.03 9.40 -20.37
CA ALA A 2 0.70 8.63 -19.17
C ALA A 2 1.74 7.51 -18.99
N ALA A 3 2.20 7.27 -17.76
CA ALA A 3 3.11 6.18 -17.47
C ALA A 3 2.43 4.84 -17.84
N LYS A 4 3.14 3.98 -18.58
CA LYS A 4 2.63 2.65 -18.94
C LYS A 4 2.58 1.79 -17.68
N ILE A 5 1.39 1.32 -17.34
CA ILE A 5 1.14 0.45 -16.20
C ILE A 5 1.87 -0.89 -16.40
N THR A 6 2.57 -1.38 -15.37
CA THR A 6 3.28 -2.68 -15.41
C THR A 6 2.30 -3.85 -15.39
N SER A 7 2.75 -5.06 -15.74
CA SER A 7 1.87 -6.25 -15.74
C SER A 7 1.27 -6.54 -14.36
N TYR A 8 2.00 -6.30 -13.27
CA TYR A 8 1.45 -6.44 -11.92
C TYR A 8 0.49 -5.29 -11.57
N GLN A 9 0.88 -4.05 -11.84
CA GLN A 9 0.03 -2.89 -11.56
C GLN A 9 -1.30 -2.93 -12.34
N ALA A 10 -1.31 -3.46 -13.56
CA ALA A 10 -2.51 -3.65 -14.37
C ALA A 10 -3.46 -4.70 -13.75
N ARG A 11 -2.92 -5.82 -13.25
CA ARG A 11 -3.72 -6.84 -12.55
C ARG A 11 -4.28 -6.32 -11.21
N VAL A 12 -3.53 -5.46 -10.52
CA VAL A 12 -4.03 -4.77 -9.31
C VAL A 12 -5.14 -3.79 -9.66
N GLU A 13 -5.01 -3.05 -10.76
CA GLU A 13 -6.07 -2.16 -11.25
C GLU A 13 -7.34 -2.92 -11.61
N GLU A 14 -7.23 -4.05 -12.30
CA GLU A 14 -8.36 -4.94 -12.61
C GLU A 14 -9.08 -5.41 -11.33
N TRP A 15 -8.32 -5.81 -10.31
CA TRP A 15 -8.90 -6.16 -9.01
C TRP A 15 -9.57 -4.97 -8.32
N LEU A 16 -8.95 -3.77 -8.34
CA LEU A 16 -9.54 -2.56 -7.76
C LEU A 16 -10.86 -2.19 -8.44
N GLU A 17 -10.92 -2.30 -9.76
CA GLU A 17 -12.14 -2.06 -10.56
C GLU A 17 -13.24 -3.07 -10.26
N ALA A 18 -12.88 -4.34 -10.09
CA ALA A 18 -13.83 -5.37 -9.70
C ALA A 18 -14.31 -5.17 -8.25
N CYS A 19 -13.43 -4.75 -7.34
CA CYS A 19 -13.72 -4.71 -5.90
C CYS A 19 -14.46 -3.43 -5.48
N PHE A 20 -14.10 -2.27 -6.03
CA PHE A 20 -14.51 -0.96 -5.51
C PHE A 20 -15.22 -0.08 -6.55
N PRO A 21 -16.19 0.76 -6.13
CA PRO A 21 -16.77 1.76 -7.02
C PRO A 21 -15.73 2.82 -7.45
N PRO A 22 -15.96 3.53 -8.59
CA PRO A 22 -15.05 4.54 -9.10
C PRO A 22 -14.59 5.59 -8.07
N SER A 23 -15.49 6.01 -7.17
CA SER A 23 -15.20 6.99 -6.12
C SER A 23 -14.14 6.51 -5.13
N VAL A 24 -14.10 5.21 -4.81
CA VAL A 24 -13.15 4.63 -3.85
C VAL A 24 -11.82 4.32 -4.52
N ARG A 25 -11.83 3.74 -5.73
CA ARG A 25 -10.58 3.41 -6.44
C ARG A 25 -9.78 4.64 -6.86
N ALA A 26 -10.46 5.76 -7.12
CA ALA A 26 -9.82 7.04 -7.49
C ALA A 26 -9.50 7.94 -6.27
N ASP A 27 -9.87 7.55 -5.04
CA ASP A 27 -9.57 8.33 -3.84
C ASP A 27 -8.08 8.18 -3.47
N ARG A 28 -7.29 9.21 -3.82
CA ARG A 28 -5.85 9.26 -3.52
C ARG A 28 -5.57 9.19 -2.02
N GLY A 29 -6.39 9.79 -1.17
CA GLY A 29 -6.22 9.76 0.28
C GLY A 29 -6.40 8.35 0.82
N GLU A 30 -7.45 7.65 0.40
CA GLU A 30 -7.67 6.27 0.82
C GLU A 30 -6.56 5.33 0.33
N ARG A 31 -6.10 5.48 -0.92
CA ARG A 31 -4.98 4.68 -1.45
C ARG A 31 -3.67 4.97 -0.70
N THR A 32 -3.42 6.22 -0.34
CA THR A 32 -2.25 6.59 0.48
C THR A 32 -2.32 5.98 1.87
N HIS A 33 -3.48 6.04 2.56
CA HIS A 33 -3.62 5.44 3.89
C HIS A 33 -3.45 3.92 3.85
N ARG A 34 -4.03 3.24 2.86
CA ARG A 34 -3.87 1.79 2.68
C ARG A 34 -2.43 1.39 2.41
N PHE A 35 -1.69 2.14 1.59
CA PHE A 35 -0.26 1.90 1.40
C PHE A 35 0.52 2.10 2.71
N LEU A 36 0.26 3.18 3.45
CA LEU A 36 0.95 3.47 4.70
C LEU A 36 0.70 2.37 5.76
N GLU A 37 -0.52 1.86 5.85
CA GLU A 37 -0.88 0.75 6.74
C GLU A 37 -0.03 -0.50 6.44
N GLU A 38 0.01 -0.95 5.18
CA GLU A 38 0.81 -2.12 4.77
C GLU A 38 2.32 -1.89 4.96
N ALA A 39 2.81 -0.67 4.72
CA ALA A 39 4.21 -0.32 4.95
C ALA A 39 4.58 -0.39 6.44
N LEU A 40 3.68 0.05 7.33
CA LEU A 40 3.85 -0.05 8.77
C LEU A 40 3.75 -1.50 9.26
N GLU A 41 2.84 -2.30 8.71
CA GLU A 41 2.73 -3.73 9.01
C GLU A 41 3.99 -4.48 8.58
N LEU A 42 4.53 -4.21 7.39
CA LEU A 42 5.80 -4.78 6.93
C LEU A 42 6.98 -4.35 7.80
N ALA A 43 7.04 -3.08 8.20
CA ALA A 43 8.08 -2.57 9.10
C ALA A 43 7.99 -3.27 10.47
N GLN A 44 6.79 -3.39 11.04
CA GLN A 44 6.56 -4.10 12.29
C GLN A 44 6.98 -5.58 12.19
N ALA A 45 6.64 -6.25 11.09
CA ALA A 45 7.01 -7.66 10.86
C ALA A 45 8.53 -7.86 10.76
N ASN A 46 9.29 -6.81 10.41
CA ASN A 46 10.76 -6.81 10.40
C ASN A 46 11.39 -6.24 11.69
N GLY A 47 10.61 -6.11 12.77
CA GLY A 47 11.10 -5.72 14.09
C GLY A 47 11.22 -4.21 14.33
N CYS A 48 10.67 -3.37 13.44
CA CYS A 48 10.59 -1.93 13.68
C CYS A 48 9.71 -1.65 14.91
N SER A 49 10.26 -0.97 15.91
CA SER A 49 9.48 -0.61 17.08
C SER A 49 8.56 0.57 16.79
N ARG A 50 7.53 0.76 17.63
CA ARG A 50 6.68 1.96 17.57
C ARG A 50 7.51 3.25 17.73
N GLY A 51 8.57 3.21 18.55
CA GLY A 51 9.47 4.35 18.75
C GLY A 51 10.24 4.71 17.48
N ASP A 52 10.77 3.70 16.78
CA ASP A 52 11.47 3.88 15.50
C ASP A 52 10.54 4.46 14.43
N ALA A 53 9.32 3.92 14.34
CA ALA A 53 8.31 4.40 13.41
C ALA A 53 7.92 5.86 13.67
N MET A 54 7.76 6.25 14.93
CA MET A 54 7.48 7.65 15.31
C MET A 54 8.66 8.58 14.99
N ALA A 55 9.90 8.16 15.27
CA ALA A 55 11.08 8.96 14.94
C ALA A 55 11.23 9.18 13.43
N LEU A 56 10.94 8.15 12.61
CA LEU A 56 10.91 8.28 11.15
C LEU A 56 9.78 9.19 10.66
N LEU A 57 8.61 9.13 11.30
CA LEU A 57 7.49 10.04 11.01
C LEU A 57 7.93 11.48 11.24
N ASP A 58 8.48 11.81 12.40
CA ASP A 58 8.95 13.17 12.70
C ASP A 58 10.04 13.62 11.71
N TYR A 59 10.97 12.74 11.36
CA TYR A 59 12.04 13.03 10.41
C TYR A 59 11.54 13.27 8.96
N VAL A 60 10.55 12.51 8.49
CA VAL A 60 9.96 12.67 7.15
C VAL A 60 9.08 13.92 7.10
N PHE A 61 8.19 14.10 8.07
CA PHE A 61 7.26 15.24 8.08
C PHE A 61 7.91 16.56 8.51
N GLY A 62 9.11 16.53 9.08
CA GLY A 62 9.93 17.72 9.32
C GLY A 62 10.65 18.27 8.08
N ARG A 63 10.58 17.58 6.92
CA ARG A 63 11.22 18.01 5.67
C ARG A 63 10.19 18.59 4.68
N PRO A 64 10.63 19.41 3.70
CA PRO A 64 9.76 19.83 2.60
C PRO A 64 9.15 18.63 1.87
N LYS A 65 7.89 18.76 1.47
CA LYS A 65 7.17 17.71 0.74
C LYS A 65 7.87 17.36 -0.58
N GLY A 66 8.13 16.08 -0.80
CA GLY A 66 8.71 15.54 -2.04
C GLY A 66 7.72 15.44 -3.20
N GLN A 67 8.23 15.05 -4.37
CA GLN A 67 7.43 14.78 -5.57
C GLN A 67 7.01 13.30 -5.60
N ALA A 68 5.73 13.03 -5.84
CA ALA A 68 5.16 11.70 -5.65
C ALA A 68 5.81 10.62 -6.54
N ASP A 69 6.19 10.95 -7.77
CA ASP A 69 6.88 10.05 -8.69
C ASP A 69 8.30 9.68 -8.21
N MET A 70 9.02 10.64 -7.63
CA MET A 70 10.32 10.38 -7.00
C MET A 70 10.18 9.47 -5.77
N GLU A 71 9.20 9.73 -4.91
CA GLU A 71 8.98 8.93 -3.70
C GLU A 71 8.54 7.50 -4.00
N VAL A 72 7.79 7.28 -5.09
CA VAL A 72 7.48 5.92 -5.58
C VAL A 72 8.76 5.16 -5.92
N GLY A 73 9.73 5.81 -6.57
CA GLY A 73 11.04 5.22 -6.85
C GLY A 73 11.81 4.85 -5.57
N GLY A 74 11.81 5.75 -4.58
CA GLY A 74 12.42 5.50 -3.27
C GLY A 74 11.81 4.29 -2.56
N VAL A 75 10.48 4.23 -2.50
CA VAL A 75 9.74 3.11 -1.90
C VAL A 75 10.09 1.78 -2.58
N LEU A 76 10.08 1.72 -3.91
CA LEU A 76 10.38 0.49 -4.66
C LEU A 76 11.80 -0.03 -4.37
N VAL A 77 12.80 0.86 -4.37
CA VAL A 77 14.19 0.49 -4.07
C VAL A 77 14.31 -0.04 -2.64
N THR A 78 13.72 0.64 -1.66
CA THR A 78 13.80 0.21 -0.26
C THR A 78 13.03 -1.07 0.01
N LEU A 79 11.87 -1.27 -0.64
CA LEU A 79 11.11 -2.51 -0.54
C LEU A 79 11.91 -3.69 -1.10
N ALA A 80 12.49 -3.54 -2.30
CA ALA A 80 13.31 -4.57 -2.92
C ALA A 80 14.53 -4.92 -2.05
N SER A 81 15.19 -3.91 -1.48
CA SER A 81 16.30 -4.11 -0.55
C SER A 81 15.88 -4.85 0.71
N LEU A 82 14.75 -4.47 1.34
CA LEU A 82 14.24 -5.13 2.53
C LEU A 82 13.87 -6.59 2.23
N CYS A 83 13.15 -6.84 1.13
CA CYS A 83 12.84 -8.20 0.69
C CYS A 83 14.09 -9.04 0.45
N SER A 84 15.15 -8.47 -0.15
CA SER A 84 16.42 -9.16 -0.35
C SER A 84 17.08 -9.54 0.97
N THR A 85 17.10 -8.63 1.95
CA THR A 85 17.65 -8.89 3.29
C THR A 85 16.83 -9.93 4.08
N SER A 86 15.51 -9.92 3.90
CA SER A 86 14.59 -10.84 4.59
C SER A 86 14.36 -12.16 3.86
N GLY A 87 15.02 -12.38 2.70
CA GLY A 87 14.88 -13.61 1.91
C GLY A 87 13.50 -13.79 1.27
N ILE A 88 12.80 -12.70 0.98
CA ILE A 88 11.45 -12.69 0.41
C ILE A 88 11.54 -12.41 -1.08
N ASN A 89 10.94 -13.27 -1.91
CA ASN A 89 10.66 -12.92 -3.30
C ASN A 89 9.47 -11.95 -3.34
N MET A 90 9.73 -10.69 -3.68
CA MET A 90 8.70 -9.63 -3.66
C MET A 90 7.59 -9.85 -4.70
N ASP A 91 7.92 -10.44 -5.85
CA ASP A 91 6.95 -10.68 -6.93
C ASP A 91 5.98 -11.80 -6.53
N GLU A 92 6.50 -12.91 -6.01
CA GLU A 92 5.69 -14.03 -5.48
C GLU A 92 4.82 -13.60 -4.29
N ALA A 93 5.36 -12.74 -3.41
CA ALA A 93 4.59 -12.20 -2.28
C ALA A 93 3.42 -11.34 -2.76
N GLY A 94 3.65 -10.48 -3.76
CA GLY A 94 2.61 -9.69 -4.40
C GLY A 94 1.55 -10.54 -5.09
N ASP A 95 1.96 -11.51 -5.91
CA ASP A 95 1.04 -12.41 -6.62
C ASP A 95 0.17 -13.22 -5.66
N ARG A 96 0.74 -13.75 -4.57
CA ARG A 96 -0.01 -14.45 -3.54
C ARG A 96 -1.03 -13.55 -2.85
N GLU A 97 -0.67 -12.32 -2.53
CA GLU A 97 -1.61 -11.40 -1.87
C GLU A 97 -2.72 -10.95 -2.81
N LEU A 98 -2.41 -10.70 -4.08
CA LEU A 98 -3.43 -10.38 -5.08
C LEU A 98 -4.43 -11.54 -5.27
N ALA A 99 -3.94 -12.79 -5.33
CA ALA A 99 -4.81 -13.97 -5.39
C ALA A 99 -5.73 -14.08 -4.15
N ARG A 100 -5.18 -13.87 -2.94
CA ARG A 100 -5.98 -13.84 -1.70
C ARG A 100 -7.02 -12.73 -1.68
N ASN A 101 -6.70 -11.56 -2.26
CA ASN A 101 -7.64 -10.45 -2.37
C ASN A 101 -8.80 -10.76 -3.32
N TRP A 102 -8.56 -11.52 -4.39
CA TRP A 102 -9.63 -12.04 -5.23
C TRP A 102 -10.53 -13.05 -4.48
N GLU A 103 -9.94 -14.00 -3.76
CA GLU A 103 -10.70 -14.99 -2.96
C GLU A 103 -11.56 -14.32 -1.88
N ARG A 104 -11.13 -13.16 -1.38
CA ARG A 104 -11.80 -12.42 -0.29
C ARG A 104 -12.61 -11.22 -0.77
N ILE A 105 -12.87 -11.10 -2.07
CA ILE A 105 -13.44 -9.88 -2.66
C ILE A 105 -14.76 -9.44 -2.00
N ASP A 106 -15.64 -10.39 -1.64
CA ASP A 106 -16.92 -10.07 -1.01
C ASP A 106 -16.75 -9.60 0.44
N ALA A 107 -15.82 -10.19 1.19
CA ALA A 107 -15.49 -9.73 2.54
C ALA A 107 -14.88 -8.31 2.52
N ILE A 108 -14.05 -8.02 1.52
CA ILE A 108 -13.44 -6.70 1.34
C ILE A 108 -14.50 -5.66 0.97
N ARG A 109 -15.45 -6.01 0.10
CA ARG A 109 -16.61 -5.15 -0.23
C ARG A 109 -17.46 -4.85 1.00
N ALA A 110 -17.79 -5.87 1.80
CA ALA A 110 -18.56 -5.70 3.02
C ALA A 110 -17.85 -4.77 4.02
N LYS A 111 -16.53 -4.97 4.22
CA LYS A 111 -15.71 -4.09 5.08
C LYS A 111 -15.66 -2.66 4.55
N GLN A 112 -15.63 -2.46 3.24
CA GLN A 112 -15.64 -1.12 2.66
C GLN A 112 -16.98 -0.41 2.88
N GLN A 113 -18.09 -1.13 2.76
CA GLN A 113 -19.43 -0.57 3.01
C GLN A 113 -19.64 -0.14 4.47
N SER A 114 -18.95 -0.79 5.42
CA SER A 114 -19.05 -0.46 6.84
C SER A 114 -18.09 0.66 7.28
N LYS A 115 -17.22 1.18 6.41
CA LYS A 115 -16.27 2.23 6.79
C LYS A 115 -16.97 3.58 6.98
N PRO A 116 -16.73 4.28 8.10
CA PRO A 116 -17.11 5.68 8.22
C PRO A 116 -16.35 6.54 7.22
N HIS A 117 -17.02 7.49 6.59
CA HIS A 117 -16.38 8.42 5.66
C HIS A 117 -15.33 9.28 6.38
N GLY A 118 -14.11 9.32 5.83
CA GLY A 118 -13.06 10.27 6.22
C GLY A 118 -12.09 9.83 7.34
N SER A 119 -12.20 8.60 7.88
CA SER A 119 -11.22 8.08 8.84
C SER A 119 -10.14 7.24 8.15
N PRO A 120 -8.84 7.45 8.47
CA PRO A 120 -7.77 6.55 8.04
C PRO A 120 -7.78 5.20 8.77
N LEU A 121 -8.46 5.11 9.91
CA LEU A 121 -8.45 3.92 10.78
C LEU A 121 -9.75 3.11 10.66
N PRO A 122 -9.67 1.77 10.61
CA PRO A 122 -10.83 0.92 10.81
C PRO A 122 -11.37 1.12 12.24
N GLN A 123 -12.70 1.10 12.38
CA GLN A 123 -13.39 1.03 13.69
C GLN A 123 -13.71 -0.42 14.02
#